data_AF-A0A928X0F2-F1
#
_entry.id   AF-A0A928X0F2-F1
#
_cell.length_a   1.000
_cell.length_b   1.000
_cell.length_c   1.000
_cell.angle_alpha   90.00
_cell.angle_beta   90.00
_cell.angle_gamma   90.00
#
_symmetry.space_group_name_H-M   'P 1'
#
loop_
_entity.id
_entity.type
_entity.pdbx_description
1 polymer ?
#
loop_
_entity_poly.entity_id
_entity_poly.type
_entity_poly.pdbx_seq_one_letter_code
_entity_poly.pdbx_strand_id
1 'polypeptide(L)'
;MEPILIICNLALVGLTGTYVWLTNRNLKQLKQESTYYRNVVEKQLRLTALPHLYWDLQPATDSEGHTNLALEVFNISNVPAYDVHVSLIGAYTEEALGIATFMRTHVQPRHRKYPLQSDKVGYYGVRNALRLSLLPTQQKITLSLPFPIQPADVYTLVQYRELSGGNYYQVCCFSAIDESGAYRANILEPSEIEMMERLHLFDLEDFVIPDRKADGSNELPYYLVDFVDLWNHSISSRLILEAPHTPSGPSEEDIPVQAAYDF
;
A
#
# COMPACT_ATOMS: atom_id res chain seq x y z
N MET A 1 -37.08 26.69 69.78
CA MET A 1 -37.53 26.74 68.37
C MET A 1 -36.41 27.20 67.43
N GLU A 2 -35.64 28.24 67.77
CA GLU A 2 -34.52 28.75 66.96
C GLU A 2 -33.35 27.77 66.68
N PRO A 3 -32.85 26.93 67.63
CA PRO A 3 -31.70 26.07 67.34
C PRO A 3 -32.02 24.94 66.37
N ILE A 4 -33.27 24.48 66.34
CA ILE A 4 -33.73 23.42 65.43
C ILE A 4 -33.76 23.93 63.98
N LEU A 5 -34.20 25.19 63.79
CA LEU A 5 -34.18 25.86 62.48
C LEU A 5 -32.76 26.03 61.94
N ILE A 6 -31.81 26.38 62.80
CA ILE A 6 -30.39 26.53 62.41
C ILE A 6 -29.81 25.18 61.98
N ILE A 7 -30.07 24.10 62.75
CA ILE A 7 -29.60 22.74 62.42
C ILE A 7 -30.22 22.24 61.10
N CYS A 8 -31.52 22.46 60.88
CA CYS A 8 -32.19 22.11 59.63
C CYS A 8 -31.62 22.86 58.43
N ASN A 9 -31.36 24.16 58.55
CA ASN A 9 -30.74 24.95 57.47
C ASN A 9 -29.32 24.47 57.17
N LEU A 10 -28.54 24.14 58.20
CA LEU A 10 -27.16 23.65 58.02
C LEU A 10 -27.13 22.27 57.36
N ALA A 11 -28.06 21.38 57.73
CA ALA A 11 -28.25 20.09 57.07
C ALA A 11 -28.68 20.25 55.61
N LEU A 12 -29.55 21.21 55.31
CA LEU A 12 -30.02 21.49 53.94
C LEU A 12 -28.91 22.06 53.06
N VAL A 13 -28.04 22.93 53.60
CA VAL A 13 -26.83 23.41 52.91
C VAL A 13 -25.85 22.27 52.66
N GLY A 14 -25.66 21.37 53.63
CA GLY A 14 -24.83 20.17 53.45
C GLY A 14 -25.34 19.25 52.35
N LEU A 15 -26.65 18.96 52.33
CA LEU A 15 -27.29 18.12 51.32
C LEU A 15 -27.29 18.74 49.93
N THR A 16 -27.52 20.06 49.83
CA THR A 16 -27.45 20.76 48.54
C THR A 16 -26.01 20.83 48.03
N GLY A 17 -25.02 21.06 48.90
CA GLY A 17 -23.61 21.03 48.54
C GLY A 17 -23.14 19.66 48.03
N THR A 18 -23.53 18.57 48.71
CA THR A 18 -23.19 17.21 48.27
C THR A 18 -23.91 16.85 46.96
N TYR A 19 -25.17 17.26 46.78
CA TYR A 19 -25.90 17.09 45.53
C TYR A 19 -25.24 17.82 44.37
N VAL A 20 -24.87 19.10 44.54
CA VAL A 20 -24.17 19.89 43.50
C VAL A 20 -22.81 19.29 43.18
N TRP A 21 -22.08 18.81 44.19
CA TRP A 21 -20.79 18.16 43.98
C TRP A 21 -20.92 16.84 43.21
N LEU A 22 -21.87 15.97 43.60
CA LEU A 22 -22.14 14.70 42.91
C LEU A 22 -22.60 14.93 41.48
N THR A 23 -23.51 15.87 41.25
CA THR A 23 -24.00 16.19 39.90
C THR A 23 -22.88 16.73 39.01
N ASN A 24 -22.04 17.65 39.51
CA ASN A 24 -20.90 18.16 38.74
C ASN A 24 -19.87 17.05 38.44
N ARG A 25 -19.60 16.16 39.40
CA ARG A 25 -18.72 15.00 39.19
C ARG A 25 -19.29 14.07 38.11
N ASN A 26 -20.57 13.73 38.18
CA ASN A 26 -21.23 12.88 37.20
C ASN A 26 -21.26 13.52 35.81
N LEU A 27 -21.51 14.82 35.71
CA LEU A 27 -21.48 15.54 34.43
C LEU A 27 -20.09 15.52 33.79
N LYS A 28 -19.02 15.71 34.58
CA LYS A 28 -17.65 15.62 34.08
C LYS A 28 -17.31 14.22 33.58
N GLN A 29 -17.70 13.19 34.33
CA GLN A 29 -17.48 11.81 33.95
C GLN A 29 -18.25 11.45 32.67
N LEU A 30 -19.53 11.79 32.58
CA LEU A 30 -20.36 11.59 31.39
C LEU A 30 -19.79 12.30 30.17
N LYS A 31 -19.24 13.50 30.33
CA LYS A 31 -18.58 14.21 29.22
C LYS A 31 -17.35 13.47 28.73
N GLN A 32 -16.51 12.96 29.63
CA GLN A 32 -15.32 12.18 29.27
C GLN A 32 -15.69 10.87 28.58
N GLU A 33 -16.64 10.13 29.14
CA GLU A 33 -17.14 8.89 28.54
C GLU A 33 -17.77 9.15 27.15
N SER A 34 -18.58 10.20 27.02
CA SER A 34 -19.17 10.59 25.74
C SER A 34 -18.11 10.91 24.68
N THR A 35 -17.06 11.67 25.04
CA THR A 35 -15.95 11.93 24.11
C THR A 35 -15.19 10.67 23.73
N TYR A 36 -14.99 9.75 24.68
CA TYR A 36 -14.34 8.47 24.42
C TYR A 36 -15.15 7.64 23.42
N TYR A 37 -16.45 7.43 23.68
CA TYR A 37 -17.33 6.67 22.79
C TYR A 37 -17.45 7.30 21.41
N ARG A 38 -17.53 8.63 21.33
CA ARG A 38 -17.54 9.34 20.04
C ARG A 38 -16.28 9.04 19.24
N ASN A 39 -15.11 9.13 19.87
CA ASN A 39 -13.84 8.84 19.19
C ASN A 39 -13.74 7.37 18.75
N VAL A 40 -14.24 6.43 19.55
CA VAL A 40 -14.26 4.99 19.20
C VAL A 40 -15.18 4.74 18.02
N VAL A 41 -16.40 5.28 18.05
CA VAL A 41 -17.37 5.16 16.96
C VAL A 41 -16.84 5.81 15.69
N GLU A 42 -16.23 6.98 15.79
CA GLU A 42 -15.63 7.68 14.65
C GLU A 42 -14.49 6.88 14.01
N LYS A 43 -13.60 6.30 14.81
CA LYS A 43 -12.55 5.40 14.31
C LYS A 43 -13.12 4.16 13.64
N GLN A 44 -14.13 3.52 14.24
CA GLN A 44 -14.78 2.35 13.65
C GLN A 44 -15.47 2.68 12.33
N LEU A 45 -16.21 3.79 12.28
CA LEU A 45 -16.87 4.25 11.06
C LEU A 45 -15.85 4.55 9.96
N ARG A 46 -14.73 5.22 10.29
CA ARG A 46 -13.66 5.51 9.34
C ARG A 46 -13.04 4.23 8.77
N LEU A 47 -12.78 3.22 9.61
CA LEU A 47 -12.30 1.93 9.13
C LEU A 47 -13.36 1.27 8.24
N THR A 48 -14.64 1.27 8.59
CA THR A 48 -15.66 0.62 7.73
C THR A 48 -15.94 1.35 6.41
N ALA A 49 -15.63 2.65 6.33
CA ALA A 49 -15.88 3.48 5.15
C ALA A 49 -14.78 3.41 4.10
N LEU A 50 -13.59 2.93 4.47
CA LEU A 50 -12.42 2.89 3.60
C LEU A 50 -12.23 1.50 2.98
N PRO A 51 -11.77 1.43 1.71
CA PRO A 51 -11.32 0.17 1.16
C PRO A 51 -10.05 -0.29 1.87
N HIS A 52 -10.02 -1.57 2.25
CA HIS A 52 -8.87 -2.22 2.87
C HIS A 52 -8.37 -3.30 1.93
N LEU A 53 -7.13 -3.16 1.51
CA LEU A 53 -6.52 -4.03 0.54
C LEU A 53 -5.42 -4.83 1.23
N TYR A 54 -5.44 -6.14 1.00
CA TYR A 54 -4.45 -7.10 1.44
C TYR A 54 -3.65 -7.55 0.22
N TRP A 55 -2.35 -7.70 0.40
CA TRP A 55 -1.41 -8.01 -0.66
C TRP A 55 -0.50 -9.12 -0.18
N ASP A 56 -0.32 -10.15 -1.00
CA ASP A 56 0.61 -11.22 -0.69
C ASP A 56 1.29 -11.75 -1.96
N LEU A 57 2.53 -12.18 -1.82
CA LEU A 57 3.27 -12.79 -2.92
C LEU A 57 3.25 -14.30 -2.77
N GLN A 58 2.63 -14.94 -3.73
CA GLN A 58 2.51 -16.39 -3.79
C GLN A 58 3.34 -16.91 -4.97
N PRO A 59 4.10 -18.00 -4.79
CA PRO A 59 4.69 -18.70 -5.91
C PRO A 59 3.56 -19.30 -6.76
N ALA A 60 3.53 -18.96 -8.04
CA ALA A 60 2.60 -19.51 -9.01
C ALA A 60 3.38 -20.47 -9.93
N THR A 61 2.93 -21.72 -9.98
CA THR A 61 3.51 -22.69 -10.90
C THR A 61 2.73 -22.65 -12.21
N ASP A 62 3.40 -22.28 -13.30
CA ASP A 62 2.79 -22.34 -14.62
C ASP A 62 2.56 -23.80 -15.05
N SER A 63 1.70 -24.00 -16.05
CA SER A 63 1.38 -25.32 -16.62
C SER A 63 2.62 -26.08 -17.14
N GLU A 64 3.71 -25.35 -17.42
CA GLU A 64 4.99 -25.86 -17.90
C GLU A 64 5.99 -26.16 -16.76
N GLY A 65 5.59 -25.97 -15.49
CA GLY A 65 6.41 -26.24 -14.30
C GLY A 65 7.39 -25.13 -13.93
N HIS A 66 7.33 -23.98 -14.61
CA HIS A 66 8.11 -22.79 -14.24
C HIS A 66 7.51 -22.12 -12.99
N THR A 67 8.36 -21.79 -12.02
CA THR A 67 7.98 -21.07 -10.80
C THR A 67 7.95 -19.57 -11.04
N ASN A 68 6.79 -19.08 -11.46
CA ASN A 68 6.50 -17.66 -11.56
C ASN A 68 6.10 -17.10 -10.21
N LEU A 69 6.13 -15.77 -10.08
CA LEU A 69 5.61 -15.08 -8.91
C LEU A 69 4.27 -14.47 -9.26
N ALA A 70 3.31 -14.59 -8.35
CA ALA A 70 2.02 -13.93 -8.48
C ALA A 70 1.77 -13.05 -7.25
N LEU A 71 1.33 -11.83 -7.51
CA LEU A 71 0.83 -10.94 -6.48
C LEU A 71 -0.68 -11.15 -6.33
N GLU A 72 -1.09 -11.62 -5.18
CA GLU A 72 -2.50 -11.68 -4.80
C GLU A 72 -2.91 -10.36 -4.16
N VAL A 73 -3.92 -9.75 -4.76
CA VAL A 73 -4.54 -8.51 -4.29
C VAL A 73 -5.96 -8.85 -3.84
N PHE A 74 -6.25 -8.67 -2.55
CA PHE A 74 -7.55 -8.99 -1.98
C PHE A 74 -8.16 -7.77 -1.31
N ASN A 75 -9.38 -7.39 -1.70
CA ASN A 75 -10.13 -6.37 -0.98
C ASN A 75 -10.91 -6.99 0.18
N ILE A 76 -10.34 -6.95 1.39
CA ILE A 76 -10.95 -7.51 2.61
C ILE A 76 -12.12 -6.66 3.12
N SER A 77 -12.35 -5.48 2.56
CA SER A 77 -13.34 -4.54 3.06
C SER A 77 -14.73 -4.70 2.47
N ASN A 78 -15.68 -3.99 3.08
CA ASN A 78 -17.05 -3.87 2.61
C ASN A 78 -17.24 -2.70 1.62
N VAL A 79 -16.15 -2.05 1.19
CA VAL A 79 -16.19 -0.92 0.25
C VAL A 79 -15.33 -1.25 -0.97
N PRO A 80 -15.84 -1.06 -2.20
CA PRO A 80 -15.03 -1.30 -3.39
C PRO A 80 -13.88 -0.30 -3.48
N ALA A 81 -12.73 -0.74 -3.99
CA ALA A 81 -11.61 0.14 -4.31
C ALA A 81 -11.67 0.52 -5.80
N TYR A 82 -11.60 1.80 -6.10
CA TYR A 82 -11.66 2.32 -7.46
C TYR A 82 -10.28 2.70 -7.97
N ASP A 83 -10.07 2.56 -9.27
CA ASP A 83 -8.87 3.04 -9.98
C ASP A 83 -7.58 2.64 -9.25
N VAL A 84 -7.48 1.33 -8.98
CA VAL A 84 -6.36 0.70 -8.28
C VAL A 84 -5.17 0.62 -9.22
N HIS A 85 -4.07 1.25 -8.82
CA HIS A 85 -2.82 1.28 -9.56
C HIS A 85 -1.75 0.57 -8.75
N VAL A 86 -1.27 -0.55 -9.27
CA VAL A 86 -0.26 -1.40 -8.66
C VAL A 86 1.04 -1.20 -9.42
N SER A 87 2.01 -0.54 -8.80
CA SER A 87 3.36 -0.35 -9.32
C SER A 87 4.30 -1.32 -8.61
N LEU A 88 5.12 -2.02 -9.37
CA LEU A 88 5.90 -3.18 -8.91
C LEU A 88 7.33 -3.03 -9.37
N ILE A 89 8.27 -3.39 -8.51
CA ILE A 89 9.69 -3.43 -8.84
C ILE A 89 10.27 -4.73 -8.28
N GLY A 90 10.73 -5.61 -9.17
CA GLY A 90 11.58 -6.73 -8.80
C GLY A 90 13.02 -6.24 -8.69
N ALA A 91 13.58 -6.23 -7.48
CA ALA A 91 14.93 -5.76 -7.20
C ALA A 91 15.92 -6.92 -7.20
N TYR A 92 17.04 -6.70 -7.90
CA TYR A 92 18.14 -7.65 -8.05
C TYR A 92 19.41 -7.02 -7.49
N THR A 93 20.30 -7.84 -6.93
CA THR A 93 21.60 -7.40 -6.44
C THR A 93 22.66 -7.61 -7.49
N GLU A 94 23.58 -6.64 -7.62
CA GLU A 94 24.72 -6.75 -8.54
C GLU A 94 25.64 -7.92 -8.19
N GLU A 95 25.68 -8.32 -6.91
CA GLU A 95 26.45 -9.47 -6.42
C GLU A 95 25.93 -10.80 -6.96
N ALA A 96 24.61 -11.00 -7.01
CA ALA A 96 24.00 -12.24 -7.49
C ALA A 96 24.01 -12.30 -9.02
N LEU A 97 23.68 -11.19 -9.67
CA LEU A 97 23.63 -11.09 -11.12
C LEU A 97 24.13 -9.72 -11.57
N GLY A 98 25.32 -9.68 -12.16
CA GLY A 98 25.88 -8.43 -12.68
C GLY A 98 25.00 -7.81 -13.77
N ILE A 99 24.85 -6.48 -13.73
CA ILE A 99 24.00 -5.70 -14.65
C ILE A 99 24.32 -6.03 -16.13
N ALA A 100 25.60 -6.11 -16.49
CA ALA A 100 26.01 -6.42 -17.85
C ALA A 100 25.56 -7.80 -18.33
N THR A 101 25.52 -8.78 -17.43
CA THR A 101 25.03 -10.13 -17.71
C THR A 101 23.51 -10.11 -17.86
N PHE A 102 22.80 -9.48 -16.91
CA PHE A 102 21.35 -9.31 -16.97
C PHE A 102 20.90 -8.66 -18.29
N MET A 103 21.51 -7.53 -18.66
CA MET A 103 21.20 -6.78 -19.88
C MET A 103 21.48 -7.59 -21.16
N ARG A 104 22.45 -8.52 -21.14
CA ARG A 104 22.74 -9.36 -22.31
C ARG A 104 21.78 -10.54 -22.41
N THR A 105 21.47 -11.18 -21.30
CA THR A 105 20.67 -12.41 -21.29
C THR A 105 19.17 -12.14 -21.39
N HIS A 106 18.66 -11.16 -20.63
CA HIS A 106 17.21 -10.98 -20.46
C HIS A 106 16.66 -9.74 -21.16
N VAL A 107 17.47 -8.75 -21.53
CA VAL A 107 16.98 -7.53 -22.20
C VAL A 107 17.08 -7.64 -23.71
N GLN A 108 16.01 -7.19 -24.40
CA GLN A 108 15.92 -7.20 -25.85
C GLN A 108 17.13 -6.49 -26.50
N PRO A 109 17.75 -7.06 -27.56
CA PRO A 109 18.97 -6.52 -28.17
C PRO A 109 18.89 -5.03 -28.52
N ARG A 110 17.72 -4.55 -28.96
CA ARG A 110 17.47 -3.14 -29.31
C ARG A 110 17.57 -2.20 -28.12
N HIS A 111 17.27 -2.68 -26.92
CA HIS A 111 17.14 -1.88 -25.69
C HIS A 111 18.32 -2.05 -24.73
N ARG A 112 19.36 -2.82 -25.10
CA ARG A 112 20.56 -3.01 -24.26
C ARG A 112 21.39 -1.76 -23.99
N LYS A 113 21.09 -0.65 -24.68
CA LYS A 113 21.70 0.66 -24.44
C LYS A 113 21.01 1.47 -23.34
N TYR A 114 19.91 0.96 -22.78
CA TYR A 114 19.21 1.62 -21.69
C TYR A 114 20.14 1.75 -20.47
N PRO A 115 20.25 2.92 -19.85
CA PRO A 115 21.14 3.14 -18.72
C PRO A 115 20.56 2.54 -17.45
N LEU A 116 20.66 1.22 -17.28
CA LEU A 116 20.38 0.56 -16.01
C LEU A 116 21.57 0.79 -15.08
N GLN A 117 21.31 1.38 -13.90
CA GLN A 117 22.32 1.68 -12.91
C GLN A 117 21.90 1.06 -11.58
N SER A 118 22.87 0.58 -10.80
CA SER A 118 22.63 0.19 -9.43
C SER A 118 22.44 1.44 -8.57
N ASP A 119 21.51 1.35 -7.63
CA ASP A 119 21.35 2.33 -6.56
C ASP A 119 22.56 2.26 -5.59
N LYS A 120 22.65 3.17 -4.62
CA LYS A 120 23.71 3.30 -3.61
C LYS A 120 24.00 2.01 -2.84
N VAL A 121 23.02 1.11 -2.76
CA VAL A 121 23.10 -0.18 -2.05
C VAL A 121 23.45 -1.35 -2.99
N GLY A 122 23.60 -1.11 -4.30
CA GLY A 122 23.93 -2.15 -5.28
C GLY A 122 22.73 -2.86 -5.89
N TYR A 123 21.51 -2.34 -5.66
CA TYR A 123 20.28 -2.88 -6.23
C TYR A 123 19.97 -2.24 -7.58
N TYR A 124 19.48 -3.04 -8.53
CA TYR A 124 18.85 -2.56 -9.75
C TYR A 124 17.50 -3.26 -9.94
N GLY A 125 16.56 -2.60 -10.60
CA GLY A 125 15.18 -3.07 -10.66
C GLY A 125 14.70 -3.45 -12.06
N VAL A 126 13.69 -4.32 -12.09
CA VAL A 126 12.74 -4.44 -13.19
C VAL A 126 11.39 -3.92 -12.72
N ARG A 127 10.83 -2.92 -13.40
CA ARG A 127 9.54 -2.33 -13.05
C ARG A 127 8.39 -2.81 -13.92
N ASN A 128 7.21 -2.87 -13.33
CA ASN A 128 5.95 -3.11 -14.02
C ASN A 128 4.84 -2.30 -13.34
N ALA A 129 3.88 -1.79 -14.09
CA ALA A 129 2.70 -1.13 -13.56
C ALA A 129 1.42 -1.72 -14.16
N LEU A 130 0.44 -1.95 -13.28
CA LEU A 130 -0.89 -2.42 -13.65
C LEU A 130 -1.95 -1.47 -13.11
N ARG A 131 -2.98 -1.23 -13.93
CA ARG A 131 -4.16 -0.47 -13.52
C ARG A 131 -5.40 -1.34 -13.60
N LEU A 132 -6.19 -1.30 -12.54
CA LEU A 132 -7.48 -1.96 -12.41
C LEU A 132 -8.52 -0.87 -12.15
N SER A 133 -9.55 -0.82 -12.98
CA SER A 133 -10.59 0.22 -12.85
C SER A 133 -11.38 0.08 -11.55
N LEU A 134 -11.57 -1.16 -11.10
CA LEU A 134 -12.38 -1.50 -9.93
C LEU A 134 -11.87 -2.81 -9.33
N LEU A 135 -11.74 -2.84 -8.01
CA LEU A 135 -11.57 -4.05 -7.23
C LEU A 135 -12.76 -4.19 -6.27
N PRO A 136 -13.72 -5.08 -6.58
CA PRO A 136 -14.93 -5.25 -5.78
C PRO A 136 -14.63 -5.73 -4.35
N THR A 137 -15.62 -5.60 -3.49
CA THR A 137 -15.55 -6.05 -2.09
C THR A 137 -15.40 -7.56 -2.00
N GLN A 138 -14.54 -8.03 -1.10
CA GLN A 138 -14.32 -9.46 -0.84
C GLN A 138 -13.93 -10.25 -2.08
N GLN A 139 -13.31 -9.61 -3.07
CA GLN A 139 -12.78 -10.26 -4.25
C GLN A 139 -11.26 -10.22 -4.27
N LYS A 140 -10.69 -11.32 -4.75
CA LYS A 140 -9.25 -11.51 -4.96
C LYS A 140 -8.95 -11.41 -6.45
N ILE A 141 -7.82 -10.78 -6.76
CA ILE A 141 -7.23 -10.75 -8.07
C ILE A 141 -5.80 -11.26 -7.94
N THR A 142 -5.43 -12.20 -8.80
CA THR A 142 -4.07 -12.72 -8.87
C THR A 142 -3.37 -12.12 -10.08
N LEU A 143 -2.23 -11.48 -9.86
CA LEU A 143 -1.45 -10.79 -10.88
C LEU A 143 -0.14 -11.53 -11.12
N SER A 144 0.02 -12.11 -12.31
CA SER A 144 1.30 -12.73 -12.68
C SER A 144 2.38 -11.66 -12.86
N LEU A 145 3.53 -11.86 -12.22
CA LEU A 145 4.66 -10.94 -12.24
C LEU A 145 5.63 -11.33 -13.35
N PRO A 146 5.85 -10.46 -14.36
CA PRO A 146 6.66 -10.79 -15.51
C PRO A 146 8.16 -10.57 -15.26
N PHE A 147 8.70 -11.21 -14.22
CA PHE A 147 10.12 -11.14 -13.89
C PHE A 147 10.87 -12.35 -14.48
N PRO A 148 12.00 -12.14 -15.19
CA PRO A 148 12.70 -13.22 -15.88
C PRO A 148 13.38 -14.19 -14.92
N ILE A 149 13.77 -13.70 -13.74
CA ILE A 149 14.36 -14.48 -12.65
C ILE A 149 13.69 -13.98 -11.37
N GLN A 150 13.55 -14.87 -10.38
CA GLN A 150 13.06 -14.50 -9.04
C GLN A 150 13.95 -13.39 -8.45
N PRO A 151 13.38 -12.20 -8.16
CA PRO A 151 14.12 -11.08 -7.58
C PRO A 151 14.43 -11.33 -6.10
N ALA A 152 15.46 -10.68 -5.56
CA ALA A 152 15.77 -10.79 -4.14
C ALA A 152 14.67 -10.15 -3.28
N ASP A 153 14.24 -8.96 -3.69
CA ASP A 153 13.18 -8.18 -3.05
C ASP A 153 12.14 -7.75 -4.11
N VAL A 154 10.88 -7.68 -3.72
CA VAL A 154 9.80 -7.14 -4.55
C VAL A 154 9.19 -5.95 -3.82
N TYR A 155 9.36 -4.77 -4.40
CA TYR A 155 8.73 -3.56 -3.94
C TYR A 155 7.41 -3.37 -4.66
N THR A 156 6.37 -3.03 -3.90
CA THR A 156 5.04 -2.78 -4.43
C THR A 156 4.56 -1.44 -3.87
N LEU A 157 4.08 -0.57 -4.75
CA LEU A 157 3.34 0.64 -4.41
C LEU A 157 1.95 0.46 -4.97
N VAL A 158 0.95 0.49 -4.10
CA VAL A 158 -0.43 0.46 -4.53
C VAL A 158 -1.11 1.75 -4.18
N GLN A 159 -1.80 2.32 -5.17
CA GLN A 159 -2.61 3.51 -5.02
C GLN A 159 -4.05 3.16 -5.39
N TYR A 160 -5.01 3.66 -4.62
CA TYR A 160 -6.42 3.38 -4.87
C TYR A 160 -7.29 4.54 -4.44
N ARG A 161 -8.52 4.58 -4.96
CA ARG A 161 -9.52 5.57 -4.63
C ARG A 161 -10.66 4.98 -3.85
N GLU A 162 -11.15 5.75 -2.89
CA GLU A 162 -12.48 5.52 -2.32
C GLU A 162 -13.58 6.14 -3.20
N LEU A 163 -14.83 5.78 -2.92
CA LEU A 163 -16.01 6.29 -3.64
C LEU A 163 -16.12 7.83 -3.62
N SER A 164 -15.65 8.47 -2.54
CA SER A 164 -15.66 9.93 -2.40
C SER A 164 -14.65 10.63 -3.32
N GLY A 165 -13.69 9.89 -3.88
CA GLY A 165 -12.58 10.41 -4.68
C GLY A 165 -11.27 10.62 -3.92
N GLY A 166 -11.24 10.35 -2.61
CA GLY A 166 -10.00 10.32 -1.82
C GLY A 166 -9.00 9.30 -2.38
N ASN A 167 -7.72 9.70 -2.51
CA ASN A 167 -6.64 8.84 -2.99
C ASN A 167 -5.80 8.38 -1.80
N TYR A 168 -5.50 7.08 -1.76
CA TYR A 168 -4.71 6.44 -0.72
C TYR A 168 -3.59 5.65 -1.34
N TYR A 169 -2.58 5.32 -0.54
CA TYR A 169 -1.47 4.50 -0.99
C TYR A 169 -0.97 3.56 0.11
N GLN A 170 -0.30 2.49 -0.31
CA GLN A 170 0.48 1.59 0.54
C GLN A 170 1.72 1.13 -0.24
N VAL A 171 2.87 1.17 0.43
CA VAL A 171 4.14 0.63 -0.03
C VAL A 171 4.41 -0.62 0.79
N CYS A 172 4.63 -1.74 0.10
CA CYS A 172 5.07 -2.99 0.71
C CYS A 172 6.37 -3.45 0.07
N CYS A 173 7.31 -3.91 0.89
CA CYS A 173 8.50 -4.62 0.43
C CYS A 173 8.43 -6.08 0.88
N PHE A 174 8.58 -6.99 -0.07
CA PHE A 174 8.61 -8.41 0.17
C PHE A 174 10.02 -8.94 -0.10
N SER A 175 10.63 -9.60 0.87
CA SER A 175 11.95 -10.23 0.68
C SER A 175 11.82 -11.73 0.61
N ALA A 176 12.64 -12.35 -0.24
CA ALA A 176 12.76 -13.81 -0.27
C ALA A 176 13.23 -14.32 1.11
N ILE A 177 12.52 -15.32 1.65
CA ILE A 177 12.84 -15.89 2.97
C ILE A 177 14.00 -16.87 2.85
N ASP A 178 13.98 -17.72 1.80
CA ASP A 178 14.92 -18.83 1.55
C ASP A 178 14.87 -19.28 0.06
N GLU A 179 15.64 -20.31 -0.32
CA GLU A 179 15.57 -21.01 -1.64
C GLU A 179 14.22 -21.68 -1.93
N SER A 180 13.27 -21.64 -0.98
CA SER A 180 11.92 -22.17 -1.14
C SER A 180 11.05 -21.38 -2.12
N GLY A 181 11.50 -20.18 -2.51
CA GLY A 181 10.74 -19.27 -3.38
C GLY A 181 9.60 -18.55 -2.64
N ALA A 182 9.53 -18.66 -1.32
CA ALA A 182 8.56 -17.95 -0.49
C ALA A 182 9.06 -16.54 -0.15
N TYR A 183 8.13 -15.57 -0.16
CA TYR A 183 8.41 -14.17 0.16
C TYR A 183 7.71 -13.77 1.45
N ARG A 184 8.31 -12.85 2.21
CA ARG A 184 7.73 -12.26 3.41
C ARG A 184 7.65 -10.75 3.28
N ALA A 185 6.49 -10.18 3.62
CA ALA A 185 6.35 -8.75 3.80
C ALA A 185 7.22 -8.26 4.97
N ASN A 186 8.21 -7.42 4.66
CA ASN A 186 9.14 -6.82 5.61
C ASN A 186 8.79 -5.37 5.94
N ILE A 187 8.23 -4.64 4.97
CA ILE A 187 7.84 -3.24 5.11
C ILE A 187 6.37 -3.12 4.70
N LEU A 188 5.59 -2.38 5.48
CA LEU A 188 4.21 -1.98 5.16
C LEU A 188 4.03 -0.53 5.65
N GLU A 189 4.00 0.42 4.72
CA GLU A 189 3.91 1.85 5.02
C GLU A 189 2.92 2.55 4.08
N PRO A 190 2.02 3.40 4.55
CA PRO A 190 1.84 3.79 5.94
C PRO A 190 1.15 2.71 6.78
N SER A 191 1.51 2.63 8.07
CA SER A 191 0.87 1.69 9.02
C SER A 191 -0.63 1.96 9.22
N GLU A 192 -1.06 3.21 9.09
CA GLU A 192 -2.46 3.62 9.02
C GLU A 192 -2.79 4.13 7.61
N ILE A 193 -4.04 4.01 7.15
CA ILE A 193 -4.42 4.48 5.82
C ILE A 193 -4.31 6.02 5.76
N GLU A 194 -3.38 6.51 4.94
CA GLU A 194 -3.14 7.94 4.72
C GLU A 194 -3.50 8.37 3.30
N MET A 195 -4.02 9.60 3.20
CA MET A 195 -4.33 10.21 1.92
C MET A 195 -3.07 10.78 1.28
N MET A 196 -2.98 10.70 -0.05
CA MET A 196 -1.88 11.28 -0.80
C MET A 196 -2.35 11.77 -2.17
N GLU A 197 -1.67 12.77 -2.72
CA GLU A 197 -1.82 13.10 -4.14
C GLU A 197 -1.40 11.91 -5.00
N ARG A 198 -2.18 11.63 -6.05
CA ARG A 198 -1.92 10.47 -6.90
C ARG A 198 -0.63 10.65 -7.69
N LEU A 199 0.31 9.73 -7.50
CA LEU A 199 1.50 9.65 -8.35
C LEU A 199 1.14 8.94 -9.65
N HIS A 200 1.45 9.57 -10.76
CA HIS A 200 1.24 8.98 -12.08
C HIS A 200 2.54 8.32 -12.55
N LEU A 201 2.85 7.17 -11.96
CA LEU A 201 3.95 6.33 -12.44
C LEU A 201 3.49 5.63 -13.73
N PHE A 202 4.19 5.87 -14.82
CA PHE A 202 3.99 5.20 -16.10
C PHE A 202 5.22 4.35 -16.41
N ASP A 203 5.02 3.14 -16.92
CA ASP A 203 6.11 2.15 -17.14
C ASP A 203 7.29 2.68 -17.96
N LEU A 204 7.05 3.65 -18.85
CA LEU A 204 8.03 4.14 -19.83
C LEU A 204 8.61 5.52 -19.51
N GLU A 205 8.17 6.15 -18.42
CA GLU A 205 8.60 7.51 -18.07
C GLU A 205 9.25 7.54 -16.69
N ASP A 206 10.31 8.33 -16.58
CA ASP A 206 10.92 8.61 -15.28
C ASP A 206 10.02 9.58 -14.51
N PHE A 207 9.87 9.33 -13.22
CA PHE A 207 9.04 10.16 -12.36
C PHE A 207 9.88 11.20 -11.65
N VAL A 208 9.54 12.47 -11.87
CA VAL A 208 10.17 13.58 -11.16
C VAL A 208 9.37 13.85 -9.89
N ILE A 209 10.01 13.67 -8.74
CA ILE A 209 9.44 14.10 -7.46
C ILE A 209 9.31 15.64 -7.52
N PRO A 210 8.12 16.22 -7.29
CA PRO A 210 7.95 17.67 -7.28
C PRO A 210 8.92 18.32 -6.28
N ASP A 211 9.57 19.41 -6.68
CA ASP A 211 10.54 20.11 -5.85
C ASP A 211 9.96 20.45 -4.46
N ARG A 212 10.80 20.29 -3.43
CA ARG A 212 10.51 20.68 -2.04
C ARG A 212 9.93 22.09 -2.01
N LYS A 213 8.67 22.23 -1.58
CA LYS A 213 8.16 23.54 -1.15
C LYS A 213 8.97 23.98 0.06
N ALA A 214 9.36 25.26 0.10
CA ALA A 214 10.23 25.85 1.13
C ALA A 214 9.73 25.68 2.57
N ASP A 215 8.46 25.29 2.76
CA ASP A 215 7.81 25.15 4.06
C ASP A 215 7.91 23.74 4.68
N GLY A 216 8.59 22.79 4.02
CA GLY A 216 8.83 21.44 4.58
C GLY A 216 7.59 20.55 4.74
N SER A 217 6.39 21.03 4.39
CA SER A 217 5.10 20.36 4.60
C SER A 217 4.71 19.36 3.50
N ASN A 218 5.53 19.22 2.45
CA ASN A 218 5.24 18.43 1.25
C ASN A 218 6.32 17.36 0.99
N GLU A 219 7.05 16.94 2.02
CA GLU A 219 8.01 15.84 1.85
C GLU A 219 7.24 14.52 1.69
N LEU A 220 7.47 13.84 0.56
CA LEU A 220 6.99 12.47 0.40
C LEU A 220 7.61 11.60 1.52
N PRO A 221 6.85 10.64 2.07
CA PRO A 221 7.37 9.74 3.09
C PRO A 221 8.63 9.00 2.61
N TYR A 222 9.55 8.72 3.54
CA TYR A 222 10.87 8.15 3.24
C TYR A 222 10.81 6.92 2.30
N TYR A 223 9.99 5.92 2.62
CA TYR A 223 9.85 4.71 1.81
C TYR A 223 9.25 4.95 0.41
N LEU A 224 8.49 6.03 0.25
CA LEU A 224 7.95 6.41 -1.04
C LEU A 224 9.01 7.11 -1.91
N VAL A 225 9.89 7.92 -1.29
CA VAL A 225 11.05 8.49 -1.98
C VAL A 225 11.98 7.38 -2.45
N ASP A 226 12.31 6.43 -1.57
CA ASP A 226 13.15 5.27 -1.91
C ASP A 226 12.52 4.43 -3.02
N PHE A 227 11.20 4.20 -2.98
CA PHE A 227 10.48 3.49 -4.04
C PHE A 227 10.60 4.22 -5.39
N VAL A 228 10.42 5.55 -5.41
CA VAL A 228 10.52 6.35 -6.64
C VAL A 228 11.95 6.40 -7.17
N ASP A 229 12.95 6.48 -6.29
CA ASP A 229 14.35 6.45 -6.70
C ASP A 229 14.68 5.12 -7.37
N LEU A 230 14.28 4.00 -6.74
CA LEU A 230 14.43 2.66 -7.32
C LEU A 230 13.63 2.50 -8.63
N TRP A 231 12.42 3.09 -8.71
CA TRP A 231 11.61 3.09 -9.93
C TRP A 231 12.36 3.74 -11.09
N ASN A 232 13.01 4.88 -10.87
CA ASN A 232 13.76 5.59 -11.91
C ASN A 232 15.05 4.85 -12.32
N HIS A 233 15.66 4.10 -11.41
CA HIS A 233 16.84 3.26 -11.69
C HIS A 233 16.49 1.86 -12.20
N SER A 234 15.22 1.60 -12.51
CA SER A 234 14.74 0.29 -12.96
C SER A 234 14.35 0.28 -14.45
N ILE A 235 14.49 -0.88 -15.08
CA ILE A 235 14.09 -1.08 -16.48
C ILE A 235 12.66 -1.64 -16.55
N SER A 236 11.86 -1.19 -17.52
CA SER A 236 10.52 -1.76 -17.71
C SER A 236 10.57 -3.24 -18.09
N SER A 237 9.70 -4.06 -17.47
CA SER A 237 9.50 -5.47 -17.77
C SER A 237 9.14 -5.73 -19.24
N ARG A 238 8.50 -4.76 -19.91
CA ARG A 238 8.15 -4.82 -21.34
C ARG A 238 9.36 -4.92 -22.27
N LEU A 239 10.54 -4.53 -21.79
CA LEU A 239 11.80 -4.54 -22.54
C LEU A 239 12.57 -5.87 -22.40
N ILE A 240 12.01 -6.83 -21.67
CA ILE A 240 12.60 -8.14 -21.39
C ILE A 240 12.24 -9.13 -22.53
N LEU A 241 13.14 -10.04 -22.86
CA LEU A 241 13.05 -11.04 -23.93
C LEU A 241 12.05 -12.16 -23.61
N GLU A 242 12.05 -12.58 -22.35
CA GLU A 242 11.26 -13.67 -21.79
C GLU A 242 10.41 -13.13 -20.63
N ALA A 243 9.74 -11.99 -20.83
CA ALA A 243 8.61 -11.69 -19.94
C ALA A 243 7.63 -12.85 -20.14
N PRO A 244 7.26 -13.62 -19.08
CA PRO A 244 6.39 -14.78 -19.22
C PRO A 244 5.20 -14.38 -20.07
N HIS A 245 5.05 -15.13 -21.17
CA HIS A 245 4.09 -14.83 -22.20
C HIS A 245 2.70 -14.71 -21.57
N THR A 246 2.13 -13.50 -21.57
CA THR A 246 0.67 -13.41 -21.72
C THR A 246 0.32 -14.26 -22.95
N PRO A 247 -0.59 -15.25 -22.84
CA PRO A 247 -0.88 -16.15 -23.93
C PRO A 247 -1.25 -15.33 -25.18
N SER A 248 -0.76 -15.79 -26.32
CA SER A 248 -0.79 -15.11 -27.62
C SER A 248 -2.21 -14.77 -28.08
N GLY A 249 -2.73 -13.63 -27.63
CA GLY A 249 -3.79 -12.86 -28.28
C GLY A 249 -3.21 -11.87 -29.29
N PRO A 250 -3.99 -11.44 -30.30
CA PRO A 250 -3.49 -10.61 -31.39
C PRO A 250 -3.01 -9.25 -30.89
N SER A 251 -2.01 -8.73 -31.61
CA SER A 251 -1.33 -7.45 -31.41
C SER A 251 -2.26 -6.24 -31.27
N GLU A 252 -1.83 -5.30 -30.44
CA GLU A 252 -2.32 -3.90 -30.34
C GLU A 252 -3.75 -3.74 -29.85
N GLU A 253 -3.98 -3.99 -28.56
CA GLU A 253 -4.98 -3.32 -27.73
C GLU A 253 -4.64 -3.67 -26.26
N ASP A 254 -4.96 -2.82 -25.30
CA ASP A 254 -4.68 -3.02 -23.87
C ASP A 254 -5.16 -4.40 -23.38
N ILE A 255 -4.30 -5.41 -23.34
CA ILE A 255 -4.64 -6.73 -22.80
C ILE A 255 -4.34 -6.70 -21.30
N PRO A 256 -5.36 -6.79 -20.42
CA PRO A 256 -5.12 -6.86 -18.99
C PRO A 256 -4.44 -8.19 -18.68
N VAL A 257 -3.46 -8.14 -17.76
CA VAL A 257 -3.04 -9.29 -16.97
C VAL A 257 -4.30 -10.06 -16.56
N GLN A 258 -4.29 -11.39 -16.74
CA GLN A 258 -5.43 -12.26 -16.51
C GLN A 258 -5.90 -12.13 -15.05
N ALA A 259 -6.82 -11.20 -14.79
CA ALA A 259 -7.49 -11.07 -13.52
C ALA A 259 -8.46 -12.25 -13.41
N ALA A 260 -7.99 -13.33 -12.80
CA ALA A 260 -8.87 -14.40 -12.37
C ALA A 260 -9.66 -13.87 -11.16
N TYR A 261 -10.97 -13.73 -11.34
CA TYR A 261 -11.90 -13.50 -10.25
C TYR A 261 -12.34 -14.87 -9.74
N ASP A 262 -11.93 -15.23 -8.52
CA ASP A 262 -12.56 -16.33 -7.81
C ASP A 262 -13.94 -15.85 -7.34
N PHE A 263 -14.99 -16.37 -7.98
CA PHE A 263 -16.40 -16.17 -7.60
C PHE A 263 -16.89 -17.29 -6.68
#